data_AF-A0A534TLB8-F1
#
_entry.id   AF-A0A534TLB8-F1
#
_cell.length_a   1.000
_cell.length_b   1.000
_cell.length_c   1.000
_cell.angle_alpha   90.00
_cell.angle_beta   90.00
_cell.angle_gamma   90.00
#
_symmetry.space_group_name_H-M   'P 1'
#
loop_
_entity.id
_entity.type
_entity.pdbx_description
1 polymer ?
#
loop_
_entity_poly.entity_id
_entity_poly.type
_entity_poly.pdbx_seq_one_letter_code
_entity_poly.pdbx_strand_id
1 'polypeptide(L)'
;MRASVHPRVRGVLAAIATAALVVAAVGVCGDASAYEDDAWREAAQSFDRFLDDHPWVARDLQRDPTLVNDPGYLEEHRSLREFLEDHPRVRGELRRDPYAVLRRQHRMEREERREREITREEMEGFDRFLRDHPAVAHDLRSDPSLVNSRSYLGDHPGFRDFLHDHPAIRQELQGNPYAFMRRWERYAEHSEHGGKKAAKQR
;
A
#
# COMPACT_ATOMS: atom_id res chain seq x y z
N MET A 1 38.83 -56.22 -67.75
CA MET A 1 39.58 -56.79 -66.60
C MET A 1 39.29 -55.87 -65.42
N ARG A 2 38.61 -56.24 -64.31
CA ARG A 2 38.75 -57.35 -63.31
C ARG A 2 39.36 -56.80 -62.00
N ALA A 3 38.86 -57.30 -60.85
CA ALA A 3 39.06 -56.84 -59.46
C ALA A 3 38.36 -55.50 -59.15
N SER A 4 37.37 -55.34 -58.25
CA SER A 4 36.89 -56.05 -57.02
C SER A 4 37.71 -55.88 -55.74
N VAL A 5 36.97 -55.87 -54.61
CA VAL A 5 37.36 -55.98 -53.19
C VAL A 5 37.47 -54.67 -52.38
N HIS A 6 36.38 -54.33 -51.69
CA HIS A 6 36.41 -53.82 -50.29
C HIS A 6 36.53 -55.04 -49.33
N PRO A 7 36.73 -54.97 -47.98
CA PRO A 7 36.64 -53.80 -47.09
C PRO A 7 37.59 -53.78 -45.83
N ARG A 8 37.35 -52.79 -44.93
CA ARG A 8 37.38 -52.84 -43.43
C ARG A 8 38.70 -52.84 -42.59
N VAL A 9 38.73 -51.82 -41.71
CA VAL A 9 39.06 -51.74 -40.25
C VAL A 9 40.45 -52.07 -39.66
N ARG A 10 40.97 -51.04 -38.96
CA ARG A 10 41.56 -50.99 -37.59
C ARG A 10 41.81 -49.48 -37.30
N GLY A 11 41.46 -48.86 -36.17
CA GLY A 11 40.78 -49.29 -34.94
C GLY A 11 41.50 -48.74 -33.71
N VAL A 12 40.84 -47.86 -32.93
CA VAL A 12 41.08 -47.34 -31.55
C VAL A 12 40.01 -46.23 -31.37
N LEU A 13 38.95 -46.41 -30.57
CA LEU A 13 38.83 -46.14 -29.12
C LEU A 13 39.27 -44.69 -28.75
N ALA A 14 38.63 -43.90 -27.88
CA ALA A 14 37.28 -43.86 -27.30
C ALA A 14 37.09 -42.40 -26.76
N ALA A 15 35.96 -41.91 -26.27
CA ALA A 15 34.63 -42.49 -25.99
C ALA A 15 33.55 -41.39 -26.16
N ILE A 16 32.26 -41.76 -26.16
CA ILE A 16 31.16 -40.80 -25.98
C ILE A 16 30.97 -40.58 -24.47
N ALA A 17 31.55 -39.52 -23.93
CA ALA A 17 31.22 -39.05 -22.59
C ALA A 17 29.90 -38.25 -22.66
N THR A 18 28.77 -38.96 -22.68
CA THR A 18 27.49 -38.39 -22.25
C THR A 18 27.63 -38.01 -20.79
N ALA A 19 28.07 -36.78 -20.53
CA ALA A 19 27.84 -36.10 -19.27
C ALA A 19 26.34 -35.77 -19.19
N ALA A 20 25.53 -36.81 -19.00
CA ALA A 20 24.25 -36.66 -18.34
C ALA A 20 24.56 -36.17 -16.94
N LEU A 21 24.65 -34.84 -16.79
CA LEU A 21 24.59 -34.19 -15.51
C LEU A 21 23.17 -34.44 -15.00
N VAL A 22 22.99 -35.61 -14.38
CA VAL A 22 21.92 -35.85 -13.44
C VAL A 22 22.18 -34.86 -12.32
N VAL A 23 21.64 -33.65 -12.48
CA VAL A 23 21.35 -32.78 -11.37
C VAL A 23 20.31 -33.55 -10.56
N ALA A 24 20.82 -34.35 -9.62
CA ALA A 24 20.07 -34.74 -8.45
C ALA A 24 19.76 -33.44 -7.72
N ALA A 25 18.71 -32.77 -8.16
CA ALA A 25 18.09 -31.65 -7.47
C ALA A 25 17.55 -32.25 -6.17
N VAL A 26 18.42 -32.25 -5.15
CA VAL A 26 18.04 -32.42 -3.75
C VAL A 26 16.81 -31.56 -3.55
N GLY A 27 15.73 -32.16 -3.04
CA GLY A 27 14.43 -31.53 -2.92
C GLY A 27 14.46 -30.32 -1.98
N VAL A 28 14.88 -29.18 -2.51
CA VAL A 28 14.53 -27.86 -2.00
C VAL A 28 13.31 -27.41 -2.79
N CYS A 29 12.16 -28.02 -2.47
CA CYS A 29 10.86 -27.40 -2.72
C CYS A 29 10.68 -26.23 -1.72
N GLY A 30 11.65 -25.33 -1.71
CA GLY A 30 11.66 -24.08 -0.96
C GLY A 30 10.84 -23.05 -1.71
N ASP A 31 9.53 -23.27 -1.67
CA ASP A 31 8.48 -22.28 -1.81
C ASP A 31 8.77 -21.07 -2.74
N ALA A 32 8.60 -21.30 -4.04
CA ALA A 32 8.60 -20.20 -5.03
C ALA A 32 7.47 -19.18 -4.76
N SER A 33 6.39 -19.58 -4.07
CA SER A 33 5.29 -18.67 -3.70
C SER A 33 5.73 -17.68 -2.62
N ALA A 34 6.49 -18.12 -1.61
CA ALA A 34 7.02 -17.26 -0.56
C ALA A 34 7.99 -16.20 -1.11
N TYR A 35 8.87 -16.59 -2.04
CA TYR A 35 9.81 -15.65 -2.67
C TYR A 35 9.08 -14.63 -3.57
N GLU A 36 8.00 -15.04 -4.25
CA GLU A 36 7.17 -14.11 -5.01
C GLU A 36 6.32 -13.18 -4.11
N ASP A 37 5.84 -13.67 -2.96
CA ASP A 37 5.10 -12.89 -1.96
C ASP A 37 6.00 -11.86 -1.23
N ASP A 38 7.22 -12.23 -0.81
CA ASP A 38 8.15 -11.29 -0.16
C ASP A 38 8.61 -10.19 -1.13
N ALA A 39 9.02 -10.56 -2.35
CA ALA A 39 9.31 -9.58 -3.39
C ALA A 39 8.06 -8.80 -3.86
N TRP A 40 6.85 -9.21 -3.46
CA TRP A 40 5.62 -8.43 -3.67
C TRP A 40 5.32 -7.53 -2.47
N ARG A 41 5.67 -7.91 -1.24
CA ARG A 41 5.56 -7.06 -0.05
C ARG A 41 6.40 -5.80 -0.19
N GLU A 42 7.66 -5.90 -0.62
CA GLU A 42 8.51 -4.72 -0.85
C GLU A 42 7.91 -3.79 -1.91
N ALA A 43 7.46 -4.36 -3.03
CA ALA A 43 6.81 -3.62 -4.11
C ALA A 43 5.48 -2.96 -3.66
N ALA A 44 4.71 -3.65 -2.80
CA ALA A 44 3.47 -3.16 -2.22
C ALA A 44 3.74 -2.05 -1.19
N GLN A 45 4.76 -2.14 -0.34
CA GLN A 45 5.14 -1.08 0.59
C GLN A 45 5.59 0.20 -0.12
N SER A 46 6.32 0.08 -1.23
CA SER A 46 6.66 1.24 -2.06
C SER A 46 5.44 1.90 -2.69
N PHE A 47 4.44 1.10 -3.10
CA PHE A 47 3.18 1.60 -3.63
C PHE A 47 2.30 2.23 -2.54
N ASP A 48 2.19 1.59 -1.37
CA ASP A 48 1.49 2.08 -0.19
C ASP A 48 1.97 3.49 0.18
N ARG A 49 3.30 3.63 0.29
CA ARG A 49 3.96 4.92 0.55
C ARG A 49 3.66 5.96 -0.53
N PHE A 50 3.70 5.57 -1.81
CA PHE A 50 3.33 6.48 -2.90
C PHE A 50 1.88 6.97 -2.78
N LEU A 51 0.94 6.08 -2.43
CA LEU A 51 -0.48 6.42 -2.24
C LEU A 51 -0.68 7.30 -0.99
N ASP A 52 0.07 7.04 0.08
CA ASP A 52 0.11 7.84 1.30
C ASP A 52 0.64 9.28 1.06
N ASP A 53 1.64 9.43 0.19
CA ASP A 53 2.18 10.74 -0.23
C ASP A 53 1.27 11.43 -1.28
N HIS A 54 0.46 10.67 -2.02
CA HIS A 54 -0.46 11.15 -3.07
C HIS A 54 -1.93 10.82 -2.76
N PRO A 55 -2.53 11.39 -1.69
CA PRO A 55 -3.84 11.00 -1.18
C PRO A 55 -5.00 11.25 -2.17
N TRP A 56 -4.81 12.11 -3.18
CA TRP A 56 -5.76 12.24 -4.30
C TRP A 56 -5.68 11.06 -5.26
N VAL A 57 -4.47 10.63 -5.67
CA VAL A 57 -4.29 9.45 -6.51
C VAL A 57 -4.79 8.19 -5.80
N ALA A 58 -4.50 8.04 -4.51
CA ALA A 58 -5.03 6.95 -3.69
C ALA A 58 -6.55 6.87 -3.71
N ARG A 59 -7.24 8.01 -3.57
CA ARG A 59 -8.70 8.08 -3.60
C ARG A 59 -9.28 7.77 -4.98
N ASP A 60 -8.69 8.34 -6.02
CA ASP A 60 -9.18 8.14 -7.39
C ASP A 60 -8.99 6.67 -7.80
N LEU A 61 -7.85 6.05 -7.47
CA LEU A 61 -7.63 4.61 -7.65
C LEU A 61 -8.52 3.74 -6.73
N GLN A 62 -8.83 4.16 -5.51
CA GLN A 62 -9.76 3.44 -4.63
C GLN A 62 -11.19 3.45 -5.18
N ARG A 63 -11.60 4.54 -5.85
CA ARG A 63 -12.89 4.66 -6.52
C ARG A 63 -12.92 3.88 -7.84
N ASP A 64 -11.88 3.99 -8.64
CA ASP A 64 -11.71 3.29 -9.91
C ASP A 64 -10.25 2.83 -10.10
N PRO A 65 -9.93 1.58 -9.75
CA PRO A 65 -8.59 1.03 -9.92
C PRO A 65 -8.11 1.01 -11.38
N THR A 66 -9.00 1.12 -12.37
CA THR A 66 -8.63 1.02 -13.78
C THR A 66 -7.90 2.26 -14.29
N LEU A 67 -8.06 3.42 -13.63
CA LEU A 67 -7.36 4.68 -13.93
C LEU A 67 -5.83 4.53 -13.98
N VAL A 68 -5.27 3.57 -13.25
CA VAL A 68 -3.82 3.26 -13.28
C VAL A 68 -3.30 2.82 -14.65
N ASN A 69 -4.20 2.37 -15.53
CA ASN A 69 -3.91 1.98 -16.91
C ASN A 69 -4.46 2.98 -17.94
N ASP A 70 -5.20 4.00 -17.51
CA ASP A 70 -5.73 5.02 -18.41
C ASP A 70 -4.62 6.00 -18.83
N PRO A 71 -4.38 6.20 -20.14
CA PRO A 71 -3.31 7.07 -20.60
C PRO A 71 -3.59 8.56 -20.34
N GLY A 72 -4.85 9.00 -20.30
CA GLY A 72 -5.19 10.39 -19.99
C GLY A 72 -4.87 10.72 -18.54
N TYR A 73 -5.30 9.84 -17.63
CA TYR A 73 -5.01 9.95 -16.20
C TYR A 73 -3.49 9.92 -15.92
N LEU A 74 -2.72 9.08 -16.62
CA LEU A 74 -1.25 9.05 -16.47
C LEU A 74 -0.53 10.30 -17.02
N GLU A 75 -1.10 10.98 -18.01
CA GLU A 75 -0.55 12.27 -18.49
C GLU A 75 -0.85 13.41 -17.51
N GLU A 76 -2.03 13.43 -16.89
CA GLU A 76 -2.39 14.38 -15.83
C GLU A 76 -1.61 14.12 -14.53
N HIS A 77 -1.36 12.85 -14.20
CA HIS A 77 -0.68 12.40 -12.99
C HIS A 77 0.75 11.91 -13.27
N ARG A 78 1.64 12.83 -13.68
CA ARG A 78 3.07 12.51 -13.97
C ARG A 78 3.76 11.69 -12.88
N SER A 79 3.55 12.00 -11.61
CA SER A 79 4.21 11.27 -10.51
C SER A 79 3.75 9.82 -10.40
N LEU A 80 2.49 9.51 -10.76
CA LEU A 80 2.04 8.11 -10.88
C LEU A 80 2.69 7.43 -12.08
N ARG A 81 2.81 8.12 -13.23
CA ARG A 81 3.48 7.55 -14.41
C ARG A 81 4.95 7.24 -14.13
N GLU A 82 5.68 8.18 -13.53
CA GLU A 82 7.08 8.05 -13.12
C GLU A 82 7.24 6.92 -12.09
N PHE A 83 6.40 6.87 -11.05
CA PHE A 83 6.38 5.76 -10.10
C PHE A 83 6.20 4.38 -10.78
N LEU A 84 5.29 4.28 -11.76
CA LEU A 84 5.02 3.03 -12.48
C LEU A 84 6.09 2.66 -13.51
N GLU A 85 6.91 3.62 -13.95
CA GLU A 85 8.10 3.38 -14.77
C GLU A 85 9.25 2.83 -13.90
N ASP A 86 9.46 3.41 -12.73
CA ASP A 86 10.46 2.95 -11.74
C ASP A 86 10.09 1.62 -11.06
N HIS A 87 8.79 1.28 -10.99
CA HIS A 87 8.29 0.05 -10.34
C HIS A 87 7.65 -0.91 -11.36
N PRO A 88 8.43 -1.53 -12.27
CA PRO A 88 7.90 -2.38 -13.34
C PRO A 88 7.12 -3.60 -12.84
N ARG A 89 7.42 -4.12 -11.64
CA ARG A 89 6.67 -5.23 -11.03
C ARG A 89 5.26 -4.80 -10.60
N VAL A 90 5.14 -3.63 -9.96
CA VAL A 90 3.86 -3.02 -9.56
C VAL A 90 3.03 -2.70 -10.81
N ARG A 91 3.66 -2.08 -11.82
CA ARG A 91 3.05 -1.79 -13.13
C ARG A 91 2.58 -3.04 -13.88
N GLY A 92 3.32 -4.14 -13.81
CA GLY A 92 2.94 -5.42 -14.41
C GLY A 92 1.66 -6.00 -13.80
N GLU A 93 1.57 -6.04 -12.47
CA GLU A 93 0.40 -6.55 -11.77
C GLU A 93 -0.82 -5.63 -11.89
N LEU A 94 -0.63 -4.31 -11.84
CA LEU A 94 -1.71 -3.32 -12.05
C LEU A 94 -2.27 -3.37 -13.48
N ARG A 95 -1.46 -3.73 -14.48
CA ARG A 95 -1.94 -4.01 -15.85
C ARG A 95 -2.74 -5.31 -15.95
N ARG A 96 -2.47 -6.28 -15.07
CA ARG A 96 -3.09 -7.63 -15.10
C ARG A 96 -4.43 -7.66 -14.36
N ASP A 97 -4.46 -7.21 -13.11
CA ASP A 97 -5.67 -7.03 -12.31
C ASP A 97 -5.45 -5.91 -11.28
N PRO A 98 -5.83 -4.65 -11.60
CA PRO A 98 -5.64 -3.53 -10.68
C PRO A 98 -6.53 -3.68 -9.43
N TYR A 99 -7.68 -4.34 -9.53
CA TYR A 99 -8.54 -4.61 -8.38
C TYR A 99 -7.88 -5.62 -7.42
N ALA A 100 -7.18 -6.65 -7.93
CA ALA A 100 -6.45 -7.58 -7.07
C ALA A 100 -5.29 -6.90 -6.34
N VAL A 101 -4.53 -6.04 -7.04
CA VAL A 101 -3.45 -5.25 -6.42
C VAL A 101 -3.99 -4.38 -5.31
N LEU A 102 -5.01 -3.55 -5.58
CA LEU A 102 -5.56 -2.64 -4.56
C LEU A 102 -6.26 -3.39 -3.41
N ARG A 103 -6.97 -4.49 -3.67
CA ARG A 103 -7.53 -5.34 -2.59
C ARG A 103 -6.43 -5.96 -1.72
N ARG A 104 -5.32 -6.41 -2.32
CA ARG A 104 -4.20 -7.01 -1.60
C ARG A 104 -3.46 -5.95 -0.76
N GLN A 105 -3.26 -4.76 -1.32
CA GLN A 105 -2.74 -3.59 -0.61
C GLN A 105 -3.60 -3.21 0.58
N HIS A 106 -4.89 -2.93 0.39
CA HIS A 106 -5.80 -2.64 1.49
C HIS A 106 -5.90 -3.77 2.52
N ARG A 107 -5.63 -5.02 2.16
CA ARG A 107 -5.53 -6.12 3.12
C ARG A 107 -4.24 -6.01 3.95
N MET A 108 -3.09 -5.80 3.31
CA MET A 108 -1.80 -5.62 4.00
C MET A 108 -1.82 -4.39 4.91
N GLU A 109 -2.27 -3.24 4.40
CA GLU A 109 -2.55 -2.02 5.17
C GLU A 109 -3.40 -2.33 6.41
N ARG A 110 -4.53 -3.04 6.25
CA ARG A 110 -5.40 -3.44 7.38
C ARG A 110 -4.78 -4.45 8.33
N GLU A 111 -3.81 -5.25 7.91
CA GLU A 111 -3.09 -6.20 8.76
C GLU A 111 -2.02 -5.47 9.57
N GLU A 112 -1.18 -4.64 8.95
CA GLU A 112 -0.25 -3.73 9.64
C GLU A 112 -0.99 -2.79 10.60
N ARG A 113 -2.15 -2.28 10.20
CA ARG A 113 -2.99 -1.41 11.02
C ARG A 113 -3.73 -2.14 12.16
N ARG A 114 -3.91 -3.46 12.09
CA ARG A 114 -4.37 -4.26 13.23
C ARG A 114 -3.27 -4.46 14.27
N GLU A 115 -2.02 -4.50 13.84
CA GLU A 115 -0.85 -4.49 14.72
C GLU A 115 -0.58 -3.09 15.30
N ARG A 116 -0.99 -2.03 14.57
CA ARG A 116 -0.95 -0.62 15.01
C ARG A 116 -2.33 -0.10 15.40
N GLU A 117 -2.91 -0.65 16.48
CA GLU A 117 -4.12 -0.08 17.08
C GLU A 117 -3.89 1.39 17.47
N ILE A 118 -4.89 2.28 17.24
CA ILE A 118 -4.74 3.73 17.51
C ILE A 118 -4.31 3.93 18.96
N THR A 119 -3.07 4.37 19.15
CA THR A 119 -2.47 4.47 20.47
C THR A 119 -3.11 5.62 21.26
N ARG A 120 -2.92 5.62 22.58
CA ARG A 120 -3.33 6.75 23.43
C ARG A 120 -2.65 8.06 23.01
N GLU A 121 -1.43 7.98 22.51
CA GLU A 121 -0.60 9.11 22.07
C GLU A 121 -1.11 9.70 20.75
N GLU A 122 -1.43 8.86 19.76
CA GLU A 122 -2.08 9.29 18.51
C GLU A 122 -3.43 9.99 18.79
N MET A 123 -4.22 9.43 19.71
CA MET A 123 -5.50 10.02 20.13
C MET A 123 -5.32 11.36 20.87
N GLU A 124 -4.27 11.51 21.68
CA GLU A 124 -3.94 12.77 22.35
C GLU A 124 -3.43 13.82 21.35
N GLY A 125 -2.61 13.42 20.38
CA GLY A 125 -2.13 14.28 19.29
C GLY A 125 -3.30 14.86 18.48
N PHE A 126 -4.26 14.01 18.10
CA PHE A 126 -5.48 14.45 17.41
C PHE A 126 -6.37 15.37 18.27
N ASP A 127 -6.58 15.04 19.56
CA ASP A 127 -7.34 15.90 20.48
C ASP A 127 -6.71 17.29 20.63
N ARG A 128 -5.39 17.33 20.82
CA ARG A 128 -4.61 18.56 20.90
C ARG A 128 -4.69 19.37 19.61
N PHE A 129 -4.53 18.71 18.46
CA PHE A 129 -4.66 19.34 17.14
C PHE A 129 -6.04 19.99 16.96
N LEU A 130 -7.13 19.26 17.27
CA LEU A 130 -8.50 19.76 17.14
C LEU A 130 -8.81 20.89 18.14
N ARG A 131 -8.26 20.85 19.34
CA ARG A 131 -8.40 21.93 20.32
C ARG A 131 -7.73 23.23 19.83
N ASP A 132 -6.57 23.10 19.21
CA ASP A 132 -5.78 24.22 18.71
C ASP A 132 -6.29 24.71 17.31
N HIS A 133 -7.06 23.87 16.60
CA HIS A 133 -7.77 24.18 15.34
C HIS A 133 -9.31 24.09 15.49
N PRO A 134 -9.95 25.01 16.24
CA PRO A 134 -11.36 24.89 16.62
C PRO A 134 -12.35 24.91 15.43
N ALA A 135 -11.98 25.53 14.30
CA ALA A 135 -12.77 25.47 13.06
C ALA A 135 -12.81 24.05 12.50
N VAL A 136 -11.64 23.41 12.33
CA VAL A 136 -11.55 22.02 11.86
C VAL A 136 -12.31 21.07 12.80
N ALA A 137 -12.24 21.31 14.11
CA ALA A 137 -12.96 20.53 15.10
C ALA A 137 -14.47 20.78 15.14
N HIS A 138 -14.96 21.93 14.68
CA HIS A 138 -16.39 22.20 14.49
C HIS A 138 -16.90 21.48 13.24
N ASP A 139 -16.14 21.60 12.16
CA ASP A 139 -16.52 21.11 10.85
C ASP A 139 -16.49 19.58 10.80
N LEU A 140 -15.44 18.92 11.34
CA LEU A 140 -15.40 17.45 11.47
C LEU A 140 -16.43 16.88 12.45
N ARG A 141 -16.95 17.65 13.41
CA ARG A 141 -18.08 17.21 14.26
C ARG A 141 -19.42 17.33 13.53
N SER A 142 -19.55 18.33 12.66
CA SER A 142 -20.76 18.56 11.86
C SER A 142 -20.86 17.57 10.69
N ASP A 143 -19.75 17.39 9.99
CA ASP A 143 -19.56 16.40 8.92
C ASP A 143 -18.16 15.77 8.96
N PRO A 144 -18.00 14.62 9.64
CA PRO A 144 -16.79 13.81 9.63
C PRO A 144 -16.28 13.46 8.22
N SER A 145 -17.13 13.46 7.18
CA SER A 145 -16.72 13.12 5.82
C SER A 145 -15.85 14.19 5.14
N LEU A 146 -15.71 15.39 5.73
CA LEU A 146 -14.87 16.47 5.22
C LEU A 146 -13.38 16.10 5.13
N VAL A 147 -12.89 15.15 5.92
CA VAL A 147 -11.56 14.52 5.74
C VAL A 147 -11.37 13.92 4.32
N ASN A 148 -12.47 13.55 3.67
CA ASN A 148 -12.52 13.03 2.31
C ASN A 148 -12.87 14.11 1.26
N SER A 149 -12.88 15.40 1.62
CA SER A 149 -13.11 16.50 0.67
C SER A 149 -11.78 17.14 0.22
N ARG A 150 -11.58 17.23 -1.11
CA ARG A 150 -10.36 17.83 -1.70
C ARG A 150 -10.30 19.34 -1.45
N SER A 151 -11.42 20.05 -1.56
CA SER A 151 -11.49 21.48 -1.27
C SER A 151 -11.14 21.74 0.20
N TYR A 152 -11.77 20.99 1.12
CA TYR A 152 -11.52 21.13 2.55
C TYR A 152 -10.05 20.87 2.94
N LEU A 153 -9.40 19.81 2.41
CA LEU A 153 -7.97 19.58 2.64
C LEU A 153 -7.06 20.62 1.95
N GLY A 154 -7.55 21.32 0.92
CA GLY A 154 -6.84 22.44 0.28
C GLY A 154 -6.96 23.74 1.08
N ASP A 155 -8.15 24.02 1.61
CA ASP A 155 -8.48 25.20 2.42
C ASP A 155 -7.91 25.10 3.84
N HIS A 156 -7.67 23.88 4.34
CA HIS A 156 -7.09 23.59 5.66
C HIS A 156 -5.72 22.88 5.56
N PRO A 157 -4.65 23.56 5.08
CA PRO A 157 -3.34 22.95 4.90
C PRO A 157 -2.77 22.37 6.20
N GLY A 158 -2.92 23.06 7.34
CA GLY A 158 -2.47 22.52 8.64
C GLY A 158 -3.16 21.22 9.06
N PHE A 159 -4.39 20.96 8.61
CA PHE A 159 -5.06 19.67 8.82
C PHE A 159 -4.56 18.60 7.85
N ARG A 160 -4.36 18.96 6.57
CA ARG A 160 -3.75 18.05 5.59
C ARG A 160 -2.35 17.61 6.03
N ASP A 161 -1.55 18.55 6.53
CA ASP A 161 -0.18 18.31 6.97
C ASP A 161 -0.17 17.47 8.27
N PHE A 162 -1.08 17.73 9.21
CA PHE A 162 -1.31 16.83 10.36
C PHE A 162 -1.67 15.39 9.93
N LEU A 163 -2.53 15.21 8.93
CA LEU A 163 -2.92 13.89 8.42
C LEU A 163 -1.77 13.19 7.66
N HIS A 164 -0.83 13.95 7.09
CA HIS A 164 0.39 13.41 6.50
C HIS A 164 1.32 12.86 7.59
N ASP A 165 1.52 13.63 8.67
CA ASP A 165 2.42 13.27 9.76
C ASP A 165 1.83 12.19 10.70
N HIS A 166 0.50 12.07 10.74
CA HIS A 166 -0.24 11.04 11.50
C HIS A 166 -0.98 10.05 10.57
N PRO A 167 -0.27 9.16 9.85
CA PRO A 167 -0.88 8.24 8.90
C PRO A 167 -1.90 7.29 9.54
N ALA A 168 -1.69 6.87 10.79
CA ALA A 168 -2.64 6.02 11.52
C ALA A 168 -3.99 6.71 11.76
N ILE A 169 -3.97 8.01 12.13
CA ILE A 169 -5.18 8.83 12.26
C ILE A 169 -5.81 9.05 10.89
N ARG A 170 -5.02 9.37 9.85
CA ARG A 170 -5.51 9.57 8.49
C ARG A 170 -6.27 8.36 7.96
N GLN A 171 -5.68 7.16 8.04
CA GLN A 171 -6.31 5.93 7.56
C GLN A 171 -7.65 5.65 8.24
N GLU A 172 -7.75 5.82 9.57
CA GLU A 172 -9.04 5.63 10.26
C GLU A 172 -10.05 6.73 9.97
N LEU A 173 -9.62 7.98 9.92
CA LEU A 173 -10.51 9.11 9.70
C LEU A 173 -11.03 9.07 8.26
N GLN A 174 -10.23 8.70 7.26
CA GLN A 174 -10.68 8.52 5.87
C GLN A 174 -11.52 7.25 5.69
N GLY A 175 -11.13 6.13 6.30
CA GLY A 175 -11.78 4.82 6.13
C GLY A 175 -13.07 4.64 6.93
N ASN A 176 -13.23 5.27 8.09
CA ASN A 176 -14.48 5.26 8.86
C ASN A 176 -14.66 6.54 9.71
N PRO A 177 -14.85 7.71 9.06
CA PRO A 177 -14.81 9.02 9.72
C PRO A 177 -15.78 9.13 10.91
N TYR A 178 -17.03 8.70 10.72
CA TYR A 178 -18.04 8.73 11.78
C TYR A 178 -17.73 7.81 12.96
N ALA A 179 -17.14 6.63 12.74
CA ALA A 179 -16.77 5.73 13.83
C ALA A 179 -15.55 6.26 14.60
N PHE A 180 -14.59 6.86 13.90
CA PHE A 180 -13.43 7.48 14.52
C PHE A 180 -13.82 8.72 15.35
N MET A 181 -14.61 9.64 14.80
CA MET A 181 -15.06 10.83 15.55
C MET A 181 -15.82 10.46 16.83
N ARG A 182 -16.71 9.44 16.81
CA ARG A 182 -17.35 8.90 18.03
C ARG A 182 -16.38 8.21 19.00
N ARG A 183 -15.20 7.77 18.55
CA ARG A 183 -14.14 7.24 19.43
C ARG A 183 -13.40 8.40 20.09
N TRP A 184 -13.05 9.43 19.31
CA TRP A 184 -12.40 10.64 19.82
C TRP A 184 -13.29 11.42 20.79
N GLU A 185 -14.59 11.62 20.52
CA GLU A 185 -15.48 12.36 21.44
C GLU A 185 -15.52 11.76 22.85
N ARG A 186 -15.62 10.41 22.94
CA ARG A 186 -15.55 9.69 24.22
C ARG A 186 -14.18 9.81 24.90
N TYR A 187 -13.10 9.89 24.13
CA TYR A 187 -11.77 10.16 24.67
C TYR A 187 -11.67 11.59 25.22
N ALA A 188 -12.14 12.59 24.46
CA ALA A 188 -12.12 14.00 24.84
C ALA A 188 -12.98 14.30 26.07
N GLU A 189 -14.10 13.61 26.24
CA GLU A 189 -14.95 13.67 27.45
C GLU A 189 -14.21 13.15 28.70
N HIS A 190 -13.45 12.06 28.57
CA HIS A 190 -12.74 11.43 29.67
C HIS A 190 -11.30 11.96 29.89
N SER A 191 -10.76 12.75 28.97
CA SER A 191 -9.45 13.38 29.17
C SER A 191 -9.52 14.47 30.25
N GLU A 192 -8.48 14.60 31.08
CA GLU A 192 -8.47 15.61 32.18
C GLU A 192 -8.62 17.06 31.66
N HIS A 193 -8.42 17.27 30.36
CA HIS A 193 -8.57 18.56 29.69
C HIS A 193 -10.03 18.91 29.37
N GLY A 194 -10.93 17.92 29.24
CA GLY A 194 -12.37 18.13 29.04
C GLY A 194 -13.15 18.46 30.33
N GLY A 195 -12.64 18.03 31.50
CA GLY A 195 -13.38 18.03 32.77
C GLY A 195 -13.82 19.38 33.35
N LYS A 196 -13.36 20.52 32.81
CA LYS A 196 -13.66 21.85 33.38
C LYS A 196 -15.08 22.38 33.15
N LYS A 197 -15.92 21.69 32.35
CA LYS A 197 -17.32 22.11 32.12
C LYS A 197 -18.37 21.49 33.09
N ALA A 198 -18.00 20.50 33.90
CA ALA A 198 -18.93 19.84 34.83
C ALA A 198 -19.04 20.49 36.23
N ALA A 199 -18.22 21.50 36.53
CA ALA A 199 -18.08 22.05 37.89
C ALA A 199 -18.95 23.30 38.20
N LYS A 200 -20.01 23.56 37.44
CA LYS A 200 -20.93 24.71 37.71
C LYS A 200 -22.39 24.38 37.46
N GLN A 201 -22.92 23.49 38.30
CA GLN A 201 -24.34 23.40 38.66
C GLN A 201 -24.47 22.67 40.00
N ARG A 202 -24.42 23.45 41.07
CA ARG A 202 -24.76 23.13 42.46
C ARG A 202 -25.36 24.37 43.09
#